data_AF-A0A3B9VQX2-F1
#
_entry.id   AF-A0A3B9VQX2-F1
#
_cell.length_a   1.000
_cell.length_b   1.000
_cell.length_c   1.000
_cell.angle_alpha   90.00
_cell.angle_beta   90.00
_cell.angle_gamma   90.00
#
_symmetry.space_group_name_H-M   'P 1'
#
loop_
_entity.id
_entity.type
_entity.pdbx_description
1 polymer ?
#
loop_
_entity_poly.entity_id
_entity_poly.type
_entity_poly.pdbx_seq_one_letter_code
_entity_poly.pdbx_strand_id
1 'polypeptide(L)'
;SEGFQPLLDLHRHPNVYLRTSLHNPSGQKLPYRDMWPYLERAYDSFGPRKLIYANDYELLVMKDLIPFFTSQDKEWILGRNARAVYRLD
;
A
#
# COMPACT_ATOMS: atom_id res chain seq x y z
N SER A 1 -19.73 8.57 -1.93
CA SER A 1 -18.34 8.08 -2.09
C SER A 1 -17.40 9.19 -1.62
N GLU A 2 -16.40 8.89 -0.81
CA GLU A 2 -15.42 9.89 -0.32
C GLU A 2 -14.39 10.29 -1.40
N GLY A 3 -14.74 10.21 -2.68
CA GLY A 3 -13.82 10.52 -3.78
C GLY A 3 -12.65 9.53 -3.96
N PHE A 4 -12.61 8.39 -3.25
CA PHE A 4 -11.51 7.41 -3.40
C PHE A 4 -11.58 6.58 -4.69
N GLN A 5 -12.76 6.39 -5.26
CA GLN A 5 -12.94 5.51 -6.43
C GLN A 5 -12.13 5.95 -7.66
N PRO A 6 -12.10 7.25 -8.06
CA PRO A 6 -11.26 7.69 -9.16
C PRO A 6 -9.76 7.37 -9.01
N LEU A 7 -9.24 7.29 -7.76
CA LEU A 7 -7.86 6.85 -7.52
C LEU A 7 -7.70 5.36 -7.78
N LEU A 8 -8.66 4.55 -7.33
CA LEU A 8 -8.67 3.10 -7.56
C LEU A 8 -8.73 2.78 -9.07
N ASP A 9 -9.54 3.51 -9.84
CA ASP A 9 -9.72 3.30 -11.28
C ASP A 9 -8.41 3.46 -12.09
N LEU A 10 -7.37 4.08 -11.51
CA LEU A 10 -6.05 4.17 -12.14
C LEU A 10 -5.35 2.81 -12.25
N HIS A 11 -5.83 1.76 -11.55
CA HIS A 11 -5.27 0.42 -11.61
C HIS A 11 -5.17 -0.14 -13.04
N ARG A 12 -6.06 0.33 -13.95
CA ARG A 12 -6.11 -0.03 -15.37
C ARG A 12 -4.85 0.35 -16.15
N HIS A 13 -4.10 1.33 -15.65
CA HIS A 13 -2.87 1.77 -16.29
C HIS A 13 -1.70 0.87 -15.83
N PRO A 14 -0.95 0.25 -16.76
CA PRO A 14 0.09 -0.72 -16.42
C PRO A 14 1.28 -0.09 -15.69
N ASN A 15 1.50 1.21 -15.87
CA ASN A 15 2.63 1.97 -15.35
C ASN A 15 2.31 2.83 -14.12
N VAL A 16 1.14 2.67 -13.52
CA VAL A 16 0.75 3.39 -12.29
C VAL A 16 0.88 2.48 -11.09
N TYR A 17 1.54 2.99 -10.04
CA TYR A 17 1.76 2.34 -8.77
C TYR A 17 1.21 3.23 -7.65
N LEU A 18 0.74 2.62 -6.56
CA LEU A 18 0.27 3.33 -5.39
C LEU A 18 1.30 3.23 -4.27
N ARG A 19 1.73 4.38 -3.76
CA ARG A 19 2.56 4.46 -2.57
C ARG A 19 1.67 4.46 -1.32
N THR A 20 1.80 3.44 -0.47
CA THR A 20 0.97 3.29 0.73
C THR A 20 1.44 4.22 1.84
N SER A 21 0.52 4.94 2.47
CA SER A 21 0.79 5.79 3.64
C SER A 21 -0.48 5.91 4.48
N LEU A 22 -0.43 5.44 5.74
CA LEU A 22 -1.59 5.42 6.63
C LEU A 22 -1.62 6.62 7.59
N HIS A 23 -0.46 7.09 8.07
CA HIS A 23 -0.38 8.16 9.08
C HIS A 23 -0.96 9.51 8.62
N ASN A 24 -0.74 9.91 7.36
CA ASN A 24 -1.12 11.23 6.85
C ASN A 24 -2.64 11.48 6.90
N PRO A 25 -3.49 10.55 6.40
CA PRO A 25 -4.94 10.72 6.46
C PRO A 25 -5.59 10.20 7.74
N SER A 26 -4.86 9.48 8.61
CA SER A 26 -5.46 8.86 9.81
C SER A 26 -5.80 9.89 10.89
N GLY A 27 -6.95 9.71 11.52
CA GLY A 27 -7.32 10.39 12.76
C GLY A 27 -6.96 9.60 14.02
N GLN A 28 -6.36 8.42 13.88
CA GLN A 28 -5.98 7.54 14.98
C GLN A 28 -4.48 7.51 15.23
N LYS A 29 -4.08 7.04 16.41
CA LYS A 29 -2.68 6.65 16.67
C LYS A 29 -2.37 5.31 16.00
N LEU A 30 -1.09 4.95 15.96
CA LEU A 30 -0.63 3.63 15.51
C LEU A 30 -1.49 2.50 16.13
N PRO A 31 -1.95 1.51 15.34
CA PRO A 31 -1.52 1.21 13.97
C PRO A 31 -2.44 1.79 12.87
N TYR A 32 -3.12 2.91 13.12
CA TYR A 32 -3.96 3.62 12.13
C TYR A 32 -5.10 2.76 11.56
N ARG A 33 -5.86 2.09 12.44
CA ARG A 33 -6.87 1.09 12.04
C ARG A 33 -8.01 1.66 11.22
N ASP A 34 -8.31 2.94 11.39
CA ASP A 34 -9.25 3.69 10.56
C ASP A 34 -8.90 3.66 9.08
N MET A 35 -7.60 3.56 8.73
CA MET A 35 -7.14 3.57 7.34
C MET A 35 -7.07 2.18 6.70
N TRP A 36 -7.17 1.10 7.48
CA TRP A 36 -7.04 -0.26 6.96
C TRP A 36 -8.08 -0.61 5.88
N PRO A 37 -9.36 -0.20 5.96
CA PRO A 37 -10.33 -0.45 4.90
C PRO A 37 -9.96 0.20 3.55
N TYR A 38 -9.27 1.35 3.57
CA TYR A 38 -8.80 2.00 2.33
C TYR A 38 -7.60 1.28 1.75
N LEU A 39 -6.69 0.81 2.62
CA LEU A 39 -5.55 0.01 2.21
C LEU A 39 -6.00 -1.32 1.60
N GLU A 40 -7.00 -1.99 2.19
CA GLU A 40 -7.58 -3.23 1.67
C GLU A 40 -8.22 -3.00 0.30
N ARG A 41 -9.02 -1.94 0.13
CA ARG A 41 -9.59 -1.59 -1.20
C ARG A 41 -8.52 -1.28 -2.25
N ALA A 42 -7.45 -0.60 -1.85
CA ALA A 42 -6.32 -0.35 -2.73
C ALA A 42 -5.61 -1.66 -3.11
N TYR A 43 -5.42 -2.56 -2.14
CA TYR A 43 -4.87 -3.89 -2.35
C TYR A 43 -5.73 -4.72 -3.31
N ASP A 44 -7.05 -4.78 -3.10
CA ASP A 44 -7.97 -5.50 -3.97
C ASP A 44 -7.97 -4.96 -5.42
N SER A 45 -7.81 -3.64 -5.59
CA SER A 45 -7.86 -2.98 -6.90
C SER A 45 -6.53 -3.05 -7.66
N PHE A 46 -5.43 -2.71 -7.01
CA PHE A 46 -4.10 -2.63 -7.63
C PHE A 46 -3.33 -3.94 -7.58
N GLY A 47 -3.61 -4.78 -6.58
CA GLY A 47 -2.82 -5.95 -6.25
C GLY A 47 -1.46 -5.63 -5.61
N PRO A 48 -0.83 -6.63 -4.98
CA PRO A 48 0.44 -6.47 -4.25
C PRO A 48 1.61 -6.03 -5.14
N ARG A 49 1.56 -6.31 -6.44
CA ARG A 49 2.60 -5.94 -7.42
C ARG A 49 2.56 -4.48 -7.87
N LYS A 50 1.61 -3.70 -7.37
CA LYS A 50 1.50 -2.26 -7.66
C LYS A 50 1.45 -1.38 -6.41
N LEU A 51 1.60 -1.96 -5.22
CA LEU A 51 1.72 -1.22 -3.96
C LEU A 51 3.18 -1.05 -3.57
N ILE A 52 3.55 0.15 -3.12
CA ILE A 52 4.91 0.48 -2.68
C ILE A 52 4.87 1.01 -1.25
N TYR A 53 5.60 0.37 -0.35
CA TYR A 53 5.83 0.86 1.00
C TYR A 53 6.65 2.17 1.00
N ALA A 54 6.36 3.06 1.94
CA ALA A 54 6.84 4.45 1.89
C ALA A 54 7.64 4.95 3.09
N ASN A 55 7.42 4.42 4.30
CA ASN A 55 7.82 5.13 5.53
C ASN A 55 8.11 4.24 6.73
N ASP A 56 9.29 4.42 7.34
CA ASP A 56 9.84 3.63 8.46
C ASP A 56 8.91 3.51 9.68
N TYR A 57 8.11 4.55 9.97
CA TYR A 57 7.15 4.53 11.07
C TYR A 57 6.04 3.48 10.92
N GLU A 58 5.76 3.01 9.70
CA GLU A 58 4.74 2.00 9.42
C GLU A 58 5.33 0.63 9.14
N LEU A 59 6.67 0.45 9.18
CA LEU A 59 7.30 -0.81 8.80
C LEU A 59 6.74 -2.01 9.57
N LEU A 60 6.68 -1.93 10.90
CA LEU A 60 6.16 -3.01 11.73
C LEU A 60 4.66 -3.25 11.49
N VAL A 61 3.90 -2.18 11.21
CA VAL A 61 2.48 -2.32 10.87
C VAL A 61 2.33 -3.10 9.57
N MET A 62 2.99 -2.66 8.51
CA MET A 62 2.91 -3.24 7.17
C MET A 62 3.52 -4.64 7.09
N LYS A 63 4.61 -4.88 7.83
CA LYS A 63 5.32 -6.17 7.84
C LYS A 63 4.63 -7.20 8.73
N ASP A 64 4.15 -6.80 9.91
CA ASP A 64 3.76 -7.76 10.95
C ASP A 64 2.26 -7.72 11.31
N LEU A 65 1.58 -6.60 11.13
CA LEU A 65 0.22 -6.42 11.68
C LEU A 65 -0.91 -6.48 10.64
N ILE A 66 -0.63 -6.17 9.37
CA ILE A 66 -1.64 -6.25 8.30
C ILE A 66 -1.99 -7.72 8.03
N PRO A 67 -3.25 -8.15 8.28
CA PRO A 67 -3.60 -9.58 8.27
C PRO A 67 -3.83 -10.14 6.87
N PHE A 68 -4.06 -9.28 5.86
CA PHE A 68 -4.39 -9.69 4.49
C PHE A 68 -3.19 -9.76 3.54
N PHE A 69 -1.98 -9.40 4.00
CA PHE A 69 -0.77 -9.63 3.21
C PHE A 69 -0.21 -11.03 3.45
N THR A 70 -0.06 -11.80 2.37
CA THR A 70 0.72 -13.04 2.41
C THR A 70 2.22 -12.74 2.51
N SER A 71 3.02 -13.75 2.87
CA SER A 71 4.49 -13.61 2.88
C SER A 71 5.05 -13.20 1.52
N GLN A 72 4.46 -13.71 0.42
CA GLN A 72 4.88 -13.35 -0.94
C GLN A 72 4.53 -11.90 -1.28
N ASP A 73 3.37 -11.41 -0.85
CA ASP A 73 2.96 -10.01 -1.08
C ASP A 73 3.92 -9.04 -0.41
N LYS A 74 4.35 -9.36 0.82
CA LYS A 74 5.30 -8.55 1.58
C LYS A 74 6.62 -8.37 0.84
N GLU A 75 7.14 -9.39 0.16
CA GLU A 75 8.37 -9.25 -0.64
C GLU A 75 8.24 -8.19 -1.74
N TRP A 76 7.08 -8.13 -2.40
CA TRP A 76 6.82 -7.16 -3.45
C TRP A 76 6.60 -5.76 -2.89
N ILE A 77 5.71 -5.65 -1.90
CA ILE A 77 5.28 -4.38 -1.31
C ILE A 77 6.44 -3.68 -0.59
N LEU A 78 7.25 -4.44 0.14
CA LEU A 78 8.34 -3.90 0.97
C LEU A 78 9.66 -3.72 0.22
N GLY A 79 9.77 -4.13 -1.05
CA GLY A 79 11.06 -4.03 -1.75
C GLY A 79 11.02 -4.17 -3.26
N ARG A 80 10.51 -5.28 -3.82
CA ARG A 80 10.69 -5.57 -5.25
C ARG A 80 10.04 -4.51 -6.15
N ASN A 81 8.87 -3.97 -5.79
CA ASN A 81 8.22 -2.92 -6.57
C ASN A 81 9.05 -1.63 -6.60
N ALA A 82 9.57 -1.19 -5.45
CA ALA A 82 10.41 0.00 -5.36
C ALA A 82 11.69 -0.15 -6.19
N ARG A 83 12.35 -1.31 -6.12
CA ARG A 83 13.54 -1.62 -6.92
C ARG A 83 13.26 -1.48 -8.43
N ALA A 84 12.14 -2.04 -8.89
CA ALA A 84 11.74 -1.98 -10.30
C ALA A 84 11.40 -0.54 -10.75
N VAL A 85 10.63 0.20 -9.95
CA VAL A 85 10.17 1.55 -10.32
C VAL A 85 11.29 2.58 -10.25
N TYR A 86 12.12 2.52 -9.21
CA TYR A 86 13.20 3.49 -9.01
C TYR A 86 14.51 3.12 -9.72
N ARG A 87 14.56 1.95 -10.38
CA ARG A 87 15.77 1.45 -11.07
C ARG A 87 16.99 1.42 -10.14
N LEU A 88 16.79 0.82 -8.96
CA LEU A 88 17.85 0.64 -7.99
C LEU A 88 18.59 -0.65 -8.33
N ASP A 89 19.81 -0.50 -8.82
CA ASP A 89 20.74 -1.59 -9.10
C ASP A 89 21.38 -2.08 -7.78
#